data_AF-A0AAP5MEG0-F1
#
_entry.id   AF-A0AAP5MEG0-F1
#
_cell.length_a   1.000
_cell.length_b   1.000
_cell.length_c   1.000
_cell.angle_alpha   90.00
_cell.angle_beta   90.00
_cell.angle_gamma   90.00
#
_symmetry.space_group_name_H-M   'P 1'
#
loop_
_entity.id
_entity.type
_entity.pdbx_description
1 polymer ?
#
loop_
_entity_poly.entity_id
_entity_poly.type
_entity_poly.pdbx_seq_one_letter_code
_entity_poly.pdbx_strand_id
1 'polypeptide(L)'
;MLSTNNQQKPKPLFQDEIENLSDEVWRRRWINLGLGLCSVIFPLNALLFPGMPKDEKLGLLGMGSLFGAGAYAVAKNREHLEKKYESLLNLQKENSKHKIREQFGYSQMLATMKSQVQIAQIINKLPYASERAYFAQLFGFNELIQIEQAIDVPYESINNNPLEGTQFKSLPLPEIDKTPTDNWILEMVQQSLLPYSKRNNHHYIISAPTQSGKSHLVNYMIGIYGSLTDCSYCIIDPKCQSNWLVPASFKGYDQILKGLTYVCDELDKRKDEKLNNPDIDFSKLLVVLDEYTVAYNGSKGYPGLGSEGASEMLGMVQRILCEAAYVNISLILIGQSPLTASTGLQRPIMECATFICLNKTVKRWLNDKDFPLPESKTLFKKQYNELARDKKRIALVVPMVGDPVIHEIPNLDLSRFTEPQDKPTTERTTKDDSFQALIEFYLDYLEEYDCESVPDQLIADYWLELTGKLLTGDGLNYLIEMIKKEIE
;
A
#
# COMPACT_ATOMS: atom_id res chain seq x y z
N MET A 1 -7.19 39.42 38.57
CA MET A 1 -8.19 40.07 37.70
C MET A 1 -7.79 39.80 36.25
N LEU A 2 -8.27 38.70 35.67
CA LEU A 2 -8.09 38.39 34.26
C LEU A 2 -9.42 38.69 33.58
N SER A 3 -9.47 39.80 32.84
CA SER A 3 -10.62 40.14 32.01
C SER A 3 -10.79 39.05 30.96
N THR A 4 -11.90 38.32 31.04
CA THR A 4 -12.41 37.47 29.97
C THR A 4 -12.76 38.36 28.79
N ASN A 5 -11.76 38.62 27.95
CA ASN A 5 -11.94 39.25 26.65
C ASN A 5 -12.75 38.28 25.80
N ASN A 6 -14.08 38.44 25.81
CA ASN A 6 -15.00 37.84 24.87
C ASN A 6 -14.69 38.41 23.48
N GLN A 7 -13.63 37.90 22.85
CA GLN A 7 -13.39 38.10 21.43
C GLN A 7 -14.56 37.44 20.70
N GLN A 8 -15.51 38.26 20.26
CA GLN A 8 -16.56 37.85 19.33
C GLN A 8 -15.89 37.12 18.18
N LYS A 9 -16.20 35.83 18.03
CA LYS A 9 -15.73 35.04 16.89
C LYS A 9 -16.07 35.82 15.62
N PRO A 10 -15.11 36.03 14.70
CA PRO A 10 -15.35 36.80 13.49
C PRO A 10 -16.52 36.15 12.74
N LYS A 11 -17.58 36.93 12.52
CA LYS A 11 -18.74 36.46 11.74
C LYS A 11 -18.25 35.99 10.36
N PRO A 12 -18.77 34.86 9.86
CA PRO A 12 -18.46 34.40 8.51
C PRO A 12 -18.79 35.47 7.46
N LEU A 13 -18.01 35.49 6.37
CA LEU A 13 -18.26 36.39 5.25
C LEU A 13 -19.69 36.17 4.73
N PHE A 14 -20.45 37.26 4.54
CA PHE A 14 -21.83 37.28 4.04
C PHE A 14 -22.91 36.63 4.94
N GLN A 15 -22.61 36.31 6.20
CA GLN A 15 -23.58 35.70 7.13
C GLN A 15 -24.91 36.46 7.18
N ASP A 16 -24.85 37.78 7.42
CA ASP A 16 -26.05 38.61 7.58
C ASP A 16 -26.81 38.77 6.24
N GLU A 17 -26.13 38.72 5.09
CA GLU A 17 -26.76 38.74 3.76
C GLU A 17 -27.44 37.42 3.41
N ILE A 18 -26.83 36.29 3.78
CA ILE A 18 -27.37 34.94 3.58
C ILE A 18 -28.62 34.75 4.44
N GLU A 19 -28.61 35.20 5.69
CA GLU A 19 -29.77 35.12 6.59
C GLU A 19 -30.94 35.97 6.06
N ASN A 20 -30.67 37.21 5.65
CA ASN A 20 -31.70 38.08 5.05
C ASN A 20 -32.28 37.50 3.74
N LEU A 21 -31.44 36.95 2.86
CA LEU A 21 -31.88 36.33 1.61
C LEU A 21 -32.66 35.04 1.85
N SER A 22 -32.26 34.22 2.82
CA SER A 22 -32.99 33.01 3.22
C SER A 22 -34.41 33.35 3.68
N ASP A 23 -34.56 34.36 4.53
CA ASP A 23 -35.85 34.81 5.02
C ASP A 23 -36.73 35.36 3.89
N GLU A 24 -36.14 36.10 2.96
CA GLU A 24 -36.86 36.61 1.79
C GLU A 24 -37.33 35.48 0.86
N VAL A 25 -36.47 34.50 0.59
CA VAL A 25 -36.82 33.31 -0.20
C VAL A 25 -37.97 32.54 0.47
N TRP A 26 -37.91 32.34 1.78
CA TRP A 26 -38.97 31.67 2.54
C TRP A 26 -40.30 32.41 2.50
N ARG A 27 -40.28 33.75 2.67
CA ARG A 27 -41.49 34.57 2.54
C ARG A 27 -42.11 34.43 1.13
N ARG A 28 -41.28 34.45 0.08
CA ARG A 28 -41.75 34.28 -1.31
C ARG A 28 -42.30 32.88 -1.56
N ARG A 29 -41.76 31.83 -0.93
CA ARG A 29 -42.31 30.46 -0.99
C ARG A 29 -43.71 30.39 -0.39
N TRP A 30 -43.93 30.99 0.77
CA TRP A 30 -45.24 31.02 1.41
C TRP A 30 -46.27 31.79 0.57
N ILE A 31 -45.90 32.94 0.02
CA ILE A 31 -46.77 33.72 -0.87
C ILE A 31 -47.13 32.90 -2.12
N ASN A 32 -46.14 32.26 -2.77
CA ASN A 32 -46.37 31.44 -3.96
C ASN A 32 -47.31 30.25 -3.67
N LEU A 33 -47.14 29.60 -2.51
CA LEU A 33 -48.00 28.50 -2.08
C LEU A 33 -49.44 28.97 -1.83
N GLY A 34 -49.63 30.11 -1.17
CA GLY A 34 -50.95 30.69 -0.97
C GLY A 34 -51.66 31.05 -2.28
N LEU A 35 -50.94 31.70 -3.21
CA LEU A 35 -51.47 32.06 -4.53
C LEU A 35 -51.76 30.80 -5.37
N GLY A 36 -50.89 29.80 -5.33
CA GLY A 36 -51.07 28.52 -6.03
C GLY A 36 -52.24 27.68 -5.48
N LEU A 37 -52.50 27.73 -4.18
CA LEU A 37 -53.69 27.10 -3.61
C LEU A 37 -54.97 27.82 -4.06
N CYS A 38 -54.99 29.15 -4.01
CA CYS A 38 -56.11 29.94 -4.51
C CYS A 38 -56.39 29.69 -5.99
N SER A 39 -55.34 29.57 -6.82
CA SER A 39 -55.49 29.33 -8.27
C SER A 39 -56.16 28.01 -8.61
N VAL A 40 -56.09 27.02 -7.71
CA VAL A 40 -56.71 25.70 -7.86
C VAL A 40 -58.09 25.65 -7.17
N ILE A 41 -58.22 26.21 -5.97
CA ILE A 41 -59.44 26.14 -5.16
C ILE A 41 -60.60 26.89 -5.83
N PHE A 42 -60.36 28.07 -6.41
CA PHE A 42 -61.44 28.83 -7.04
C PHE A 42 -62.06 28.12 -8.27
N PRO A 43 -61.27 27.60 -9.23
CA PRO A 43 -61.80 26.79 -10.33
C PRO A 43 -62.46 25.49 -9.85
N LEU A 44 -61.88 24.84 -8.83
CA LEU A 44 -62.44 23.61 -8.27
C LEU A 44 -63.82 23.86 -7.65
N ASN A 45 -63.99 24.96 -6.90
CA ASN A 45 -65.29 25.36 -6.35
C ASN A 45 -66.31 25.65 -7.45
N ALA A 46 -65.91 26.31 -8.55
CA ALA A 46 -66.81 26.54 -9.68
C ALA A 46 -67.31 25.23 -10.33
N LEU A 47 -66.50 24.16 -10.26
CA LEU A 47 -66.79 22.84 -10.81
C LEU A 47 -67.63 21.97 -9.86
N LEU A 48 -67.38 22.04 -8.55
CA LEU A 48 -68.05 21.23 -7.53
C LEU A 48 -69.49 21.69 -7.21
N PHE A 49 -69.86 22.95 -7.51
CA PHE A 49 -71.19 23.49 -7.24
C PHE A 49 -71.96 23.78 -8.55
N PRO A 50 -72.65 22.78 -9.13
CA PRO A 50 -73.30 22.91 -10.44
C PRO A 50 -74.46 23.92 -10.46
N GLY A 51 -75.12 24.16 -9.32
CA GLY A 51 -76.24 25.10 -9.19
C GLY A 51 -75.87 26.59 -9.08
N MET A 52 -74.57 26.92 -9.09
CA MET A 52 -74.10 28.31 -8.97
C MET A 52 -74.42 29.12 -10.25
N PRO A 53 -74.83 30.41 -10.12
CA PRO A 53 -75.03 31.32 -11.25
C PRO A 53 -73.82 31.39 -12.19
N LYS A 54 -74.07 31.57 -13.49
CA LYS A 54 -73.00 31.60 -14.51
C LYS A 54 -71.98 32.72 -14.26
N ASP A 55 -72.43 33.88 -13.80
CA ASP A 55 -71.56 35.03 -13.56
C ASP A 55 -70.60 34.79 -12.38
N GLU A 56 -71.07 34.12 -11.32
CA GLU A 56 -70.25 33.72 -10.18
C GLU A 56 -69.22 32.66 -10.57
N LYS A 57 -69.60 31.67 -11.39
CA LYS A 57 -68.65 30.67 -11.92
C LYS A 57 -67.57 31.30 -12.79
N LEU A 58 -67.95 32.23 -13.66
CA LEU A 58 -66.99 32.96 -14.49
C LEU A 58 -66.05 33.82 -13.63
N GLY A 59 -66.58 34.45 -12.57
CA GLY A 59 -65.79 35.17 -11.58
C GLY A 59 -64.77 34.29 -10.87
N LEU A 60 -65.16 33.10 -10.41
CA LEU A 60 -64.26 32.15 -9.74
C LEU A 60 -63.17 31.63 -10.69
N LEU A 61 -63.50 31.31 -11.94
CA LEU A 61 -62.51 30.89 -12.95
C LEU A 61 -61.53 32.02 -13.30
N GLY A 62 -62.04 33.26 -13.42
CA GLY A 62 -61.25 34.46 -13.65
C GLY A 62 -60.28 34.74 -12.49
N MET A 63 -60.77 34.67 -11.25
CA MET A 63 -59.94 34.82 -10.05
C MET A 63 -58.89 33.71 -9.95
N GLY A 64 -59.26 32.46 -10.23
CA GLY A 64 -58.30 31.34 -10.28
C GLY A 64 -57.16 31.58 -11.26
N SER A 65 -57.49 32.07 -12.46
CA SER A 65 -56.50 32.41 -13.49
C SER A 65 -55.59 33.58 -13.06
N LEU A 66 -56.15 34.62 -12.44
CA LEU A 66 -55.40 35.77 -11.90
C LEU A 66 -54.43 35.34 -10.80
N PHE A 67 -54.88 34.50 -9.86
CA PHE A 67 -54.02 33.94 -8.81
C PHE A 67 -52.94 33.01 -9.40
N GLY A 68 -53.25 32.27 -10.46
CA GLY A 68 -52.28 31.45 -11.19
C GLY A 68 -51.19 32.28 -11.86
N ALA A 69 -51.56 33.37 -12.52
CA ALA A 69 -50.60 34.32 -13.10
C ALA A 69 -49.74 35.00 -12.01
N GLY A 70 -50.35 35.37 -10.88
CA GLY A 70 -49.65 35.90 -9.72
C GLY A 70 -48.65 34.91 -9.12
N ALA A 71 -49.04 33.65 -8.95
CA ALA A 71 -48.15 32.57 -8.48
C ALA A 71 -46.96 32.38 -9.43
N TYR A 72 -47.21 32.37 -10.75
CA TYR A 72 -46.14 32.27 -11.75
C TYR A 72 -45.15 33.45 -11.67
N ALA A 73 -45.65 34.68 -11.57
CA ALA A 73 -44.80 35.87 -11.44
C ALA A 73 -43.95 35.83 -10.16
N VAL A 74 -44.53 35.41 -9.03
CA VAL A 74 -43.80 35.25 -7.76
C VAL A 74 -42.78 34.12 -7.85
N ALA A 75 -43.11 33.00 -8.52
CA ALA A 75 -42.19 31.88 -8.74
C ALA A 75 -40.96 32.30 -9.56
N LYS A 76 -41.15 33.08 -10.63
CA LYS A 76 -40.06 33.59 -11.46
C LYS A 76 -39.13 34.55 -10.70
N ASN A 77 -39.70 35.45 -9.90
CA ASN A 77 -38.90 36.34 -9.04
C ASN A 77 -38.16 35.58 -7.95
N ARG A 78 -38.76 34.51 -7.41
CA ARG A 78 -38.13 33.63 -6.43
C ARG A 78 -36.90 32.92 -7.02
N GLU A 79 -36.99 32.43 -8.25
CA GLU A 79 -35.88 31.71 -8.91
C GLU A 79 -34.60 32.56 -8.95
N HIS A 80 -34.72 33.86 -9.21
CA HIS A 80 -33.58 34.78 -9.21
C HIS A 80 -32.98 34.97 -7.81
N LEU A 81 -33.82 35.05 -6.77
CA LEU A 81 -33.37 35.14 -5.38
C LEU A 81 -32.71 33.83 -4.91
N GLU A 82 -33.24 32.68 -5.31
CA GLU A 82 -32.68 31.36 -5.00
C GLU A 82 -31.30 31.19 -5.65
N LYS A 83 -31.12 31.59 -6.93
CA LYS A 83 -29.81 31.58 -7.59
C LYS A 83 -28.80 32.49 -6.89
N LYS A 84 -29.23 33.69 -6.46
CA LYS A 84 -28.35 34.62 -5.71
C LYS A 84 -27.93 34.02 -4.37
N TYR A 85 -28.88 33.44 -3.64
CA TYR A 85 -28.62 32.76 -2.37
C TYR A 85 -27.63 31.59 -2.53
N GLU A 86 -27.83 30.73 -3.53
CA GLU A 86 -26.92 29.62 -3.83
C GLU A 86 -25.51 30.10 -4.19
N SER A 87 -25.40 31.20 -4.95
CA SER A 87 -24.10 31.77 -5.30
C SER A 87 -23.33 32.27 -4.06
N LEU A 88 -23.99 32.90 -3.11
CA LEU A 88 -23.37 33.37 -1.87
C LEU A 88 -22.95 32.21 -0.96
N LEU A 89 -23.77 31.15 -0.87
CA LEU A 89 -23.39 29.93 -0.14
C LEU A 89 -22.15 29.27 -0.74
N ASN A 90 -22.07 29.20 -2.08
CA ASN A 90 -20.91 28.64 -2.76
C ASN A 90 -19.64 29.48 -2.52
N LEU A 91 -19.74 30.80 -2.60
CA LEU A 91 -18.63 31.71 -2.28
C LEU A 91 -18.17 31.58 -0.82
N GLN A 92 -19.11 31.47 0.12
CA GLN A 92 -18.79 31.24 1.53
C GLN A 92 -18.05 29.90 1.72
N LYS A 93 -18.49 28.84 1.03
CA LYS A 93 -17.86 27.52 1.08
C LYS A 93 -16.44 27.53 0.49
N GLU A 94 -16.23 28.23 -0.61
CA GLU A 94 -14.91 28.40 -1.24
C GLU A 94 -13.96 29.20 -0.36
N ASN A 95 -14.41 30.32 0.20
CA ASN A 95 -13.60 31.11 1.15
C ASN A 95 -13.25 30.29 2.40
N SER A 96 -14.20 29.50 2.91
CA SER A 96 -13.96 28.60 4.05
C SER A 96 -12.89 27.55 3.72
N LYS A 97 -12.95 26.94 2.52
CA LYS A 97 -11.91 26.02 2.03
C LYS A 97 -10.55 26.70 1.90
N HIS A 98 -10.51 27.94 1.42
CA HIS A 98 -9.28 28.72 1.29
C HIS A 98 -8.65 28.96 2.66
N LYS A 99 -9.42 29.46 3.64
CA LYS A 99 -8.94 29.68 5.02
C LYS A 99 -8.43 28.39 5.67
N ILE A 100 -9.11 27.26 5.45
CA ILE A 100 -8.64 25.96 5.95
C ILE A 100 -7.32 25.55 5.29
N ARG A 101 -7.18 25.76 3.96
CA ARG A 101 -5.93 25.49 3.25
C ARG A 101 -4.78 26.36 3.75
N GLU A 102 -5.03 27.65 3.99
CA GLU A 102 -4.03 28.57 4.56
C GLU A 102 -3.63 28.16 5.98
N GLN A 103 -4.60 27.84 6.84
CA GLN A 103 -4.33 27.37 8.20
C GLN A 103 -3.58 26.03 8.21
N PHE A 104 -3.90 25.14 7.29
CA PHE A 104 -3.21 23.86 7.15
C PHE A 104 -1.80 24.04 6.58
N GLY A 105 -1.62 24.92 5.60
CA GLY A 105 -0.29 25.28 5.09
C GLY A 105 0.58 25.93 6.17
N TYR A 106 0.00 26.82 6.98
CA TYR A 106 0.69 27.46 8.10
C TYR A 106 1.04 26.46 9.22
N SER A 107 0.14 25.55 9.58
CA SER A 107 0.42 24.54 10.60
C SER A 107 1.44 23.52 10.12
N GLN A 108 1.41 23.14 8.84
CA GLN A 108 2.42 22.29 8.21
C GLN A 108 3.79 22.98 8.18
N MET A 109 3.84 24.25 7.78
CA MET A 109 5.06 25.07 7.80
C MET A 109 5.63 25.21 9.22
N LEU A 110 4.78 25.45 10.23
CA LEU A 110 5.20 25.48 11.64
C LEU A 110 5.70 24.11 12.13
N ALA A 111 5.09 23.01 11.71
CA ALA A 111 5.54 21.67 12.05
C ALA A 111 6.91 21.38 11.42
N THR A 112 7.11 21.75 10.15
CA THR A 112 8.41 21.66 9.47
C THR A 112 9.47 22.53 10.12
N MET A 113 9.13 23.77 10.52
CA MET A 113 10.05 24.63 11.26
C MET A 113 10.42 24.03 12.61
N LYS A 114 9.45 23.49 13.36
CA LYS A 114 9.72 22.83 14.65
C LYS A 114 10.59 21.59 14.48
N SER A 115 10.32 20.76 13.48
CA SER A 115 11.14 19.58 13.20
C SER A 115 12.56 19.97 12.80
N GLN A 116 12.72 20.99 11.95
CA GLN A 116 14.03 21.53 11.58
C GLN A 116 14.81 22.04 12.80
N VAL A 117 14.16 22.77 13.71
CA VAL A 117 14.78 23.22 14.97
C VAL A 117 15.17 22.04 15.87
N GLN A 118 14.34 21.01 15.99
CA GLN A 118 14.65 19.82 16.78
C GLN A 118 15.82 19.03 16.19
N ILE A 119 15.86 18.87 14.87
CA ILE A 119 16.96 18.21 14.17
C ILE A 119 18.26 19.01 14.37
N ALA A 120 18.21 20.33 14.21
CA ALA A 120 19.37 21.20 14.49
C ALA A 120 19.85 21.08 15.95
N GLN A 121 18.95 20.96 16.92
CA GLN A 121 19.31 20.72 18.33
C GLN A 121 19.95 19.35 18.56
N ILE A 122 19.50 18.31 17.86
CA ILE A 122 20.09 16.96 17.92
C ILE A 122 21.48 16.97 17.29
N ILE A 123 21.63 17.60 16.12
CA ILE A 123 22.91 17.73 15.43
C ILE A 123 23.89 18.50 16.32
N ASN A 124 23.48 19.60 16.95
CA ASN A 124 24.35 20.36 17.86
C ASN A 124 24.86 19.53 19.06
N LYS A 125 24.14 18.47 19.47
CA LYS A 125 24.54 17.55 20.55
C LYS A 125 25.50 16.44 20.09
N LEU A 126 25.78 16.32 18.80
CA LEU A 126 26.72 15.32 18.30
C LEU A 126 28.14 15.64 18.79
N PRO A 127 28.91 14.61 19.21
CA PRO A 127 30.21 14.79 19.86
C PRO A 127 31.29 15.28 18.89
N TYR A 128 31.17 14.97 17.60
CA TYR A 128 32.20 15.27 16.60
C TYR A 128 31.81 16.47 15.72
N ALA A 129 32.70 17.45 15.57
CA ALA A 129 32.42 18.64 14.76
C ALA A 129 32.33 18.34 13.25
N SER A 130 33.04 17.31 12.77
CA SER A 130 32.98 16.82 11.38
C SER A 130 31.60 16.25 11.06
N GLU A 131 31.02 15.44 11.95
CA GLU A 131 29.65 14.93 11.82
C GLU A 131 28.62 16.06 11.85
N ARG A 132 28.81 17.05 12.74
CA ARG A 132 27.97 18.25 12.78
C ARG A 132 28.02 19.04 11.48
N ALA A 133 29.20 19.23 10.90
CA ALA A 133 29.39 19.92 9.62
C ALA A 133 28.77 19.14 8.46
N TYR A 134 28.96 17.82 8.43
CA TYR A 134 28.37 16.93 7.43
C TYR A 134 26.83 17.01 7.45
N PHE A 135 26.21 16.85 8.62
CA PHE A 135 24.75 16.92 8.74
C PHE A 135 24.23 18.35 8.58
N ALA A 136 24.99 19.39 8.95
CA ALA A 136 24.63 20.78 8.67
C ALA A 136 24.53 21.03 7.16
N GLN A 137 25.49 20.51 6.38
CA GLN A 137 25.51 20.64 4.93
C GLN A 137 24.43 19.79 4.25
N LEU A 138 24.22 18.55 4.71
CA LEU A 138 23.22 17.62 4.18
C LEU A 138 21.79 18.15 4.31
N PHE A 139 21.49 18.82 5.44
CA PHE A 139 20.14 19.33 5.72
C PHE A 139 19.99 20.86 5.54
N GLY A 140 21.05 21.56 5.10
CA GLY A 140 21.03 23.00 4.86
C GLY A 140 20.91 23.86 6.13
N PHE A 141 21.34 23.36 7.28
CA PHE A 141 21.24 24.04 8.60
C PHE A 141 22.46 24.93 8.91
N ASN A 142 23.15 25.45 7.90
CA ASN A 142 24.41 26.17 8.02
C ASN A 142 24.34 27.41 8.95
N GLU A 143 23.16 27.95 9.21
CA GLU A 143 22.93 29.11 10.10
C GLU A 143 22.46 28.75 11.52
N LEU A 144 22.08 27.48 11.78
CA LEU A 144 21.48 27.03 13.06
C LEU A 144 22.41 26.15 13.91
N ILE A 145 23.61 25.81 13.41
CA ILE A 145 24.54 24.88 14.05
C ILE A 145 25.85 25.61 14.39
N GLN A 146 26.29 25.51 15.64
CA GLN A 146 27.57 26.07 16.09
C GLN A 146 28.68 25.06 15.87
N ILE A 147 29.49 25.25 14.83
CA ILE A 147 30.63 24.39 14.52
C ILE A 147 31.89 25.02 15.14
N GLU A 148 32.31 24.54 16.32
CA GLU A 148 33.67 24.80 16.81
C GLU A 148 34.68 23.95 16.02
N GLN A 149 35.79 24.58 15.60
CA GLN A 149 36.82 23.96 14.76
C GLN A 149 37.47 22.77 15.49
N ALA A 150 37.30 21.55 14.97
CA ALA A 150 37.92 20.35 15.51
C ALA A 150 39.06 19.84 14.62
N ILE A 151 40.05 19.30 15.33
CA ILE A 151 41.32 18.72 14.90
C ILE A 151 41.07 17.40 14.15
N ASP A 152 41.78 17.21 13.04
CA ASP A 152 41.74 16.02 12.17
C ASP A 152 42.31 14.76 12.84
N VAL A 153 41.56 13.66 12.80
CA VAL A 153 42.07 12.27 12.90
C VAL A 153 41.19 11.34 12.03
N PRO A 154 41.74 10.34 11.32
CA PRO A 154 41.05 9.61 10.25
C PRO A 154 40.05 8.54 10.74
N TYR A 155 38.98 8.34 9.98
CA TYR A 155 37.89 7.39 10.24
C TYR A 155 38.16 6.04 9.55
N GLU A 156 38.19 4.93 10.30
CA GLU A 156 38.16 3.58 9.74
C GLU A 156 36.71 3.11 9.56
N SER A 157 36.37 2.68 8.34
CA SER A 157 35.04 2.22 7.93
C SER A 157 34.75 0.79 8.38
N ILE A 158 33.67 0.59 9.14
CA ILE A 158 33.13 -0.74 9.44
C ILE A 158 32.28 -1.21 8.25
N ASN A 159 32.85 -2.14 7.48
CA ASN A 159 32.22 -2.82 6.35
C ASN A 159 31.46 -4.05 6.86
N ASN A 160 30.13 -4.05 6.80
CA ASN A 160 29.28 -5.24 6.96
C ASN A 160 28.10 -5.11 6.00
N ASN A 161 28.25 -5.61 4.77
CA ASN A 161 27.25 -5.55 3.71
C ASN A 161 26.33 -6.78 3.80
N PRO A 162 25.04 -6.67 4.19
CA PRO A 162 24.15 -7.83 4.36
C PRO A 162 23.68 -8.46 3.03
N LEU A 163 24.14 -7.96 1.87
CA LEU A 163 23.78 -8.45 0.54
C LEU A 163 24.71 -9.52 -0.05
N GLU A 164 25.88 -9.78 0.54
CA GLU A 164 26.87 -10.68 -0.06
C GLU A 164 26.42 -12.17 -0.14
N GLY A 165 25.19 -12.50 0.28
CA GLY A 165 24.65 -13.87 0.27
C GLY A 165 23.34 -14.12 -0.47
N THR A 166 22.68 -13.13 -1.08
CA THR A 166 21.36 -13.34 -1.76
C THR A 166 21.36 -12.91 -3.22
N GLN A 167 22.34 -13.37 -3.99
CA GLN A 167 22.20 -13.45 -5.44
C GLN A 167 21.61 -14.82 -5.79
N PHE A 168 20.43 -14.84 -6.42
CA PHE A 168 19.95 -16.05 -7.07
C PHE A 168 20.90 -16.34 -8.24
N LYS A 169 21.60 -17.49 -8.21
CA LYS A 169 22.15 -18.04 -9.45
C LYS A 169 21.01 -18.14 -10.45
N SER A 170 21.21 -17.65 -11.66
CA SER A 170 20.24 -17.69 -12.74
C SER A 170 19.70 -19.12 -12.88
N LEU A 171 18.46 -19.33 -12.44
CA LEU A 171 17.78 -20.59 -12.67
C LEU A 171 17.58 -20.71 -14.19
N PRO A 172 17.95 -21.85 -14.82
CA PRO A 172 17.66 -22.05 -16.22
C PRO A 172 16.16 -21.94 -16.45
N LEU A 173 15.76 -21.09 -17.40
CA LEU A 173 14.38 -20.94 -17.86
C LEU A 173 13.78 -22.35 -18.10
N PRO A 174 12.79 -22.80 -17.30
CA PRO A 174 11.93 -23.86 -17.76
C PRO A 174 11.17 -23.33 -18.97
N GLU A 175 10.92 -24.17 -19.97
CA GLU A 175 10.08 -23.81 -21.11
C GLU A 175 8.75 -23.26 -20.58
N ILE A 176 8.62 -21.93 -20.57
CA ILE A 176 7.36 -21.26 -20.34
C ILE A 176 6.52 -21.69 -21.51
N ASP A 177 5.58 -22.61 -21.26
CA ASP A 177 4.57 -23.02 -22.21
C ASP A 177 4.05 -21.75 -22.89
N LYS A 178 4.43 -21.58 -24.16
CA LYS A 178 4.22 -20.37 -24.96
C LYS A 178 2.75 -20.28 -25.36
N THR A 179 1.85 -20.22 -24.40
CA THR A 179 0.49 -19.73 -24.60
C THR A 179 0.44 -18.31 -24.01
N PRO A 180 0.77 -17.28 -24.81
CA PRO A 180 1.10 -15.94 -24.31
C PRO A 180 -0.11 -15.04 -24.06
N THR A 181 -1.34 -15.53 -24.12
CA THR A 181 -2.51 -14.64 -24.31
C THR A 181 -3.40 -14.37 -23.09
N ASP A 182 -3.24 -15.07 -21.95
CA ASP A 182 -4.20 -14.94 -20.83
C ASP A 182 -3.58 -14.66 -19.43
N ASN A 183 -2.25 -14.56 -19.29
CA ASN A 183 -1.63 -14.35 -17.97
C ASN A 183 -1.26 -12.88 -17.73
N TRP A 184 -2.24 -12.09 -17.33
CA TRP A 184 -2.08 -10.68 -16.93
C TRP A 184 -0.95 -10.43 -15.91
N ILE A 185 -0.56 -11.44 -15.12
CA ILE A 185 0.56 -11.35 -14.17
C ILE A 185 1.90 -11.22 -14.91
N LEU A 186 2.09 -12.01 -15.97
CA LEU A 186 3.29 -11.94 -16.80
C LEU A 186 3.40 -10.58 -17.50
N GLU A 187 2.30 -10.08 -18.06
CA GLU A 187 2.26 -8.77 -18.73
C GLU A 187 2.65 -7.63 -17.78
N MET A 188 2.12 -7.64 -16.55
CA MET A 188 2.48 -6.64 -15.54
C MET A 188 3.97 -6.71 -15.18
N VAL A 189 4.52 -7.92 -14.97
CA VAL A 189 5.95 -8.07 -14.65
C VAL A 189 6.81 -7.59 -15.82
N GLN A 190 6.48 -7.96 -17.05
CA GLN A 190 7.18 -7.48 -18.25
C GLN A 190 7.15 -5.96 -18.37
N GLN A 191 6.00 -5.32 -18.10
CA GLN A 191 5.90 -3.86 -18.10
C GLN A 191 6.79 -3.19 -17.04
N SER A 192 6.99 -3.84 -15.88
CA SER A 192 7.87 -3.32 -14.82
C SER A 192 9.37 -3.41 -15.13
N LEU A 193 9.74 -4.23 -16.11
CA LEU A 193 11.12 -4.39 -16.57
C LEU A 193 11.49 -3.37 -17.66
N LEU A 194 10.49 -2.70 -18.23
CA LEU A 194 10.73 -1.63 -19.19
C LEU A 194 11.35 -0.40 -18.48
N PRO A 195 12.08 0.46 -19.22
CA PRO A 195 12.60 1.71 -18.68
C PRO A 195 11.52 2.54 -17.99
N TYR A 196 11.97 3.36 -17.03
CA TYR A 196 11.07 4.21 -16.26
C TYR A 196 10.16 5.05 -17.17
N SER A 197 8.87 4.92 -16.91
CA SER A 197 7.81 5.67 -17.55
C SER A 197 6.64 5.69 -16.61
N LYS A 198 5.98 6.84 -16.46
CA LYS A 198 4.77 6.97 -15.64
C LYS A 198 3.62 6.07 -16.11
N ARG A 199 3.72 5.52 -17.33
CA ARG A 199 2.71 4.62 -17.92
C ARG A 199 2.96 3.14 -17.62
N ASN A 200 4.14 2.79 -17.13
CA ASN A 200 4.52 1.40 -16.87
C ASN A 200 4.31 1.08 -15.39
N ASN A 201 3.98 -0.18 -15.11
CA ASN A 201 3.68 -0.65 -13.76
C ASN A 201 4.98 -0.99 -13.02
N HIS A 202 5.49 -0.07 -12.19
CA HIS A 202 6.79 -0.26 -11.49
C HIS A 202 6.66 -0.74 -10.05
N HIS A 203 5.60 -0.34 -9.36
CA HIS A 203 5.32 -0.69 -7.97
C HIS A 203 3.95 -1.36 -7.85
N TYR A 204 3.78 -2.19 -6.84
CA TYR A 204 2.54 -2.95 -6.62
C TYR A 204 2.07 -2.86 -5.18
N ILE A 205 0.76 -2.71 -4.99
CA ILE A 205 0.10 -2.79 -3.68
C ILE A 205 -0.93 -3.90 -3.74
N ILE A 206 -0.67 -5.00 -3.04
CA ILE A 206 -1.48 -6.21 -3.06
C ILE A 206 -2.28 -6.31 -1.77
N SER A 207 -3.60 -6.21 -1.87
CA SER A 207 -4.50 -6.13 -0.72
C SER A 207 -5.52 -7.26 -0.70
N ALA A 208 -5.52 -8.05 0.38
CA ALA A 208 -6.50 -9.12 0.58
C ALA A 208 -6.51 -9.64 2.03
N PRO A 209 -7.62 -10.23 2.52
CA PRO A 209 -7.67 -10.86 3.84
C PRO A 209 -6.61 -11.96 4.02
N THR A 210 -6.40 -12.39 5.26
CA THR A 210 -5.52 -13.52 5.60
C THR A 210 -5.91 -14.77 4.78
N GLN A 211 -4.92 -15.60 4.43
CA GLN A 211 -5.10 -16.86 3.68
C GLN A 211 -5.75 -16.72 2.29
N SER A 212 -5.65 -15.55 1.67
CA SER A 212 -6.16 -15.30 0.30
C SER A 212 -5.16 -15.65 -0.82
N GLY A 213 -3.94 -16.07 -0.45
CA GLY A 213 -2.86 -16.39 -1.39
C GLY A 213 -2.05 -15.17 -1.86
N LYS A 214 -1.94 -14.10 -1.06
CA LYS A 214 -1.12 -12.92 -1.39
C LYS A 214 0.36 -13.28 -1.57
N SER A 215 0.97 -13.90 -0.57
CA SER A 215 2.38 -14.31 -0.61
C SER A 215 2.63 -15.33 -1.71
N HIS A 216 1.64 -16.19 -2.01
CA HIS A 216 1.70 -17.12 -3.15
C HIS A 216 1.72 -16.41 -4.52
N LEU A 217 0.91 -15.36 -4.69
CA LEU A 217 0.94 -14.51 -5.89
C LEU A 217 2.28 -13.78 -6.02
N VAL A 218 2.81 -13.23 -4.92
CA VAL A 218 4.10 -12.52 -4.92
C VAL A 218 5.26 -13.47 -5.20
N ASN A 219 5.26 -14.68 -4.63
CA ASN A 219 6.21 -15.73 -4.99
C ASN A 219 6.15 -16.04 -6.49
N TYR A 220 4.95 -16.15 -7.05
CA TYR A 220 4.82 -16.39 -8.49
C TYR A 220 5.41 -15.23 -9.32
N MET A 221 5.18 -13.97 -8.90
CA MET A 221 5.82 -12.81 -9.51
C MET A 221 7.35 -12.84 -9.37
N ILE A 222 7.88 -13.17 -8.19
CA ILE A 222 9.32 -13.34 -7.93
C ILE A 222 9.92 -14.37 -8.90
N GLY A 223 9.27 -15.52 -9.07
CA GLY A 223 9.68 -16.55 -10.02
C GLY A 223 9.74 -16.03 -11.46
N ILE A 224 8.74 -15.27 -11.89
CA ILE A 224 8.74 -14.62 -13.21
C ILE A 224 9.90 -13.62 -13.32
N TYR A 225 10.11 -12.75 -12.33
CA TYR A 225 11.24 -11.80 -12.32
C TYR A 225 12.57 -12.51 -12.51
N GLY A 226 12.84 -13.55 -11.71
CA GLY A 226 14.08 -14.32 -11.78
C GLY A 226 14.25 -15.08 -13.10
N SER A 227 13.17 -15.40 -13.80
CA SER A 227 13.23 -16.05 -15.11
C SER A 227 13.48 -15.07 -16.27
N LEU A 228 13.16 -13.78 -16.10
CA LEU A 228 13.22 -12.78 -17.18
C LEU A 228 14.44 -11.87 -17.10
N THR A 229 15.02 -11.68 -15.92
CA THR A 229 16.15 -10.77 -15.71
C THR A 229 16.97 -11.15 -14.48
N ASP A 230 18.21 -10.66 -14.42
CA ASP A 230 19.01 -10.68 -13.21
C ASP A 230 18.39 -9.71 -12.19
N CYS A 231 17.76 -10.29 -11.18
CA CYS A 231 17.05 -9.56 -10.14
C CYS A 231 17.61 -9.87 -8.76
N SER A 232 17.96 -8.82 -8.02
CA SER A 232 18.24 -8.88 -6.59
C SER A 232 16.93 -8.76 -5.81
N TYR A 233 16.83 -9.44 -4.68
CA TYR A 233 15.62 -9.46 -3.86
C TYR A 233 15.91 -8.94 -2.46
N CYS A 234 15.03 -8.07 -1.96
CA CYS A 234 14.98 -7.64 -0.57
C CYS A 234 13.60 -7.95 -0.01
N ILE A 235 13.48 -9.02 0.76
CA ILE A 235 12.21 -9.44 1.35
C ILE A 235 12.20 -9.09 2.84
N ILE A 236 11.27 -8.23 3.22
CA ILE A 236 11.00 -7.81 4.59
C ILE A 236 9.73 -8.54 5.05
N ASP A 237 9.90 -9.59 5.85
CA ASP A 237 8.81 -10.42 6.40
C ASP A 237 8.78 -10.32 7.93
N PRO A 238 7.89 -9.49 8.49
CA PRO A 238 7.79 -9.31 9.93
C PRO A 238 7.27 -10.54 10.69
N LYS A 239 6.49 -11.41 10.03
CA LYS A 239 5.87 -12.58 10.67
C LYS A 239 6.73 -13.84 10.54
N CYS A 240 7.64 -13.88 9.57
CA CYS A 240 8.47 -15.05 9.26
C CYS A 240 7.64 -16.32 9.00
N GLN A 241 6.41 -16.17 8.51
CA GLN A 241 5.46 -17.28 8.32
C GLN A 241 5.42 -17.77 6.86
N SER A 242 5.96 -16.99 5.93
CA SER A 242 5.81 -17.24 4.50
C SER A 242 6.98 -18.07 3.96
N ASN A 243 6.66 -19.16 3.27
CA ASN A 243 7.63 -19.93 2.47
C ASN A 243 7.89 -19.17 1.17
N TRP A 244 8.75 -18.15 1.25
CA TRP A 244 9.20 -17.39 0.11
C TRP A 244 10.06 -18.27 -0.82
N LEU A 245 9.99 -18.04 -2.14
CA LEU A 245 10.92 -18.67 -3.09
C LEU A 245 12.37 -18.24 -2.83
N VAL A 246 12.56 -17.03 -2.30
CA VAL A 246 13.84 -16.47 -1.90
C VAL A 246 13.82 -16.22 -0.40
N PRO A 247 14.86 -16.57 0.38
CA PRO A 247 14.86 -16.31 1.82
C PRO A 247 14.60 -14.84 2.17
N ALA A 248 13.83 -14.60 3.23
CA ALA A 248 13.60 -13.25 3.74
C ALA A 248 14.90 -12.61 4.25
N SER A 249 15.23 -11.43 3.73
CA SER A 249 16.41 -10.64 4.08
C SER A 249 16.28 -10.02 5.47
N PHE A 250 15.08 -9.53 5.81
CA PHE A 250 14.78 -8.93 7.11
C PHE A 250 13.59 -9.64 7.73
N LYS A 251 13.78 -10.14 8.95
CA LYS A 251 12.85 -11.01 9.67
C LYS A 251 12.48 -10.39 11.01
N GLY A 252 11.19 -10.28 11.28
CA GLY A 252 10.69 -9.68 12.53
C GLY A 252 10.34 -8.20 12.42
N TYR A 253 9.45 -7.76 13.31
CA TYR A 253 8.89 -6.40 13.33
C TYR A 253 9.93 -5.30 13.59
N ASP A 254 10.98 -5.60 14.34
CA ASP A 254 12.08 -4.69 14.68
C ASP A 254 13.07 -4.47 13.51
N GLN A 255 13.07 -5.35 12.52
CA GLN A 255 13.98 -5.29 11.37
C GLN A 255 13.39 -4.53 10.18
N ILE A 256 12.13 -4.09 10.25
CA ILE A 256 11.45 -3.40 9.14
C ILE A 256 12.13 -2.09 8.81
N LEU A 257 12.39 -1.25 9.82
CA LEU A 257 13.07 0.03 9.61
C LEU A 257 14.46 -0.18 9.03
N LYS A 258 15.22 -1.16 9.54
CA LYS A 258 16.53 -1.51 8.98
C LYS A 258 16.46 -1.92 7.51
N GLY A 259 15.46 -2.73 7.15
CA GLY A 259 15.25 -3.15 5.76
C GLY A 259 14.89 -1.98 4.85
N LEU A 260 14.03 -1.07 5.30
CA LEU A 260 13.66 0.13 4.54
C LEU A 260 14.79 1.16 4.45
N THR A 261 15.56 1.36 5.53
CA THR A 261 16.77 2.19 5.52
C THR A 261 17.75 1.66 4.49
N TYR A 262 18.04 0.36 4.52
CA TYR A 262 18.91 -0.29 3.54
C TYR A 262 18.44 -0.04 2.08
N VAL A 263 17.14 -0.13 1.81
CA VAL A 263 16.59 0.17 0.47
C VAL A 263 16.73 1.65 0.11
N CYS A 264 16.55 2.56 1.07
CA CYS A 264 16.74 3.98 0.85
C CYS A 264 18.21 4.35 0.57
N ASP A 265 19.15 3.71 1.27
CA ASP A 265 20.58 3.92 1.06
C ASP A 265 21.00 3.42 -0.34
N GLU A 266 20.49 2.26 -0.77
CA GLU A 266 20.72 1.74 -2.12
C GLU A 266 20.07 2.63 -3.20
N LEU A 267 18.89 3.18 -2.93
CA LEU A 267 18.25 4.19 -3.80
C LEU A 267 19.15 5.42 -3.97
N ASP A 268 19.68 5.95 -2.87
CA ASP A 268 20.52 7.15 -2.89
C ASP A 268 21.84 6.89 -3.62
N LYS A 269 22.50 5.76 -3.33
CA LYS A 269 23.69 5.32 -4.06
C LYS A 269 23.46 5.24 -5.57
N ARG A 270 22.39 4.57 -6.02
CA ARG A 270 22.09 4.44 -7.45
C ARG A 270 21.75 5.79 -8.09
N LYS A 271 21.09 6.69 -7.37
CA LYS A 271 20.80 8.05 -7.88
C LYS A 271 22.09 8.83 -8.09
N ASP A 272 23.03 8.75 -7.15
CA ASP A 272 24.33 9.40 -7.27
C ASP A 272 25.16 8.81 -8.43
N GLU A 273 25.15 7.48 -8.58
CA GLU A 273 25.80 6.82 -9.72
C GLU A 273 25.15 7.22 -11.05
N LYS A 274 23.82 7.30 -11.12
CA LYS A 274 23.08 7.74 -12.32
C LYS A 274 23.30 9.22 -12.65
N LEU A 275 23.51 10.07 -11.64
CA LEU A 275 23.83 11.47 -11.84
C LEU A 275 25.23 11.64 -12.47
N ASN A 276 26.18 10.82 -12.04
CA ASN A 276 27.54 10.81 -12.57
C ASN A 276 27.65 10.06 -13.91
N ASN A 277 26.76 9.10 -14.16
CA ASN A 277 26.69 8.32 -15.39
C ASN A 277 25.22 8.11 -15.84
N PRO A 278 24.64 9.04 -16.62
CA PRO A 278 23.24 8.99 -17.02
C PRO A 278 22.83 7.73 -17.78
N ASP A 279 23.77 7.06 -18.45
CA ASP A 279 23.52 5.88 -19.28
C ASP A 279 23.68 4.56 -18.52
N ILE A 280 24.05 4.58 -17.22
CA ILE A 280 24.19 3.36 -16.44
C ILE A 280 22.84 2.63 -16.34
N ASP A 281 22.83 1.34 -16.66
CA ASP A 281 21.66 0.49 -16.45
C ASP A 281 21.86 -0.34 -15.18
N PHE A 282 20.87 -0.30 -14.29
CA PHE A 282 20.95 -1.00 -13.01
C PHE A 282 20.23 -2.34 -13.12
N SER A 283 20.81 -3.38 -12.52
CA SER A 283 20.09 -4.63 -12.28
C SER A 283 18.84 -4.38 -11.44
N LYS A 284 17.79 -5.17 -11.68
CA LYS A 284 16.50 -4.98 -11.00
C LYS A 284 16.64 -5.30 -9.51
N LEU A 285 16.24 -4.38 -8.63
CA LEU A 285 16.06 -4.69 -7.22
C LEU A 285 14.57 -4.78 -6.91
N LEU A 286 14.09 -5.98 -6.54
CA LEU A 286 12.72 -6.21 -6.13
C LEU A 286 12.61 -6.22 -4.61
N VAL A 287 11.91 -5.23 -4.07
CA VAL A 287 11.66 -5.08 -2.64
C VAL A 287 10.25 -5.56 -2.32
N VAL A 288 10.12 -6.45 -1.36
CA VAL A 288 8.83 -6.95 -0.88
C VAL A 288 8.69 -6.61 0.60
N LEU A 289 7.62 -5.92 0.97
CA LEU A 289 7.25 -5.68 2.36
C LEU A 289 5.94 -6.41 2.66
N ASP A 290 6.04 -7.50 3.43
CA ASP A 290 4.85 -8.21 3.91
C ASP A 290 4.21 -7.50 5.11
N GLU A 291 2.92 -7.71 5.30
CA GLU A 291 2.11 -7.11 6.37
C GLU A 291 2.17 -5.58 6.41
N TYR A 292 2.23 -4.92 5.25
CA TYR A 292 2.12 -3.47 5.09
C TYR A 292 0.68 -2.97 5.38
N THR A 293 0.29 -2.88 6.64
CA THR A 293 -0.98 -2.23 7.02
C THR A 293 -0.72 -1.32 8.22
N VAL A 294 -0.67 -0.01 7.97
CA VAL A 294 -0.43 1.03 8.97
C VAL A 294 -1.76 1.68 9.33
N ALA A 295 -2.31 1.36 10.50
CA ALA A 295 -3.52 2.02 10.98
C ALA A 295 -3.21 3.46 11.41
N TYR A 296 -3.61 4.45 10.61
CA TYR A 296 -3.57 5.86 10.96
C TYR A 296 -4.98 6.37 11.30
N ASN A 297 -5.10 7.29 12.27
CA ASN A 297 -6.35 7.79 12.88
C ASN A 297 -6.97 6.93 14.00
N GLY A 298 -6.19 6.61 15.05
CA GLY A 298 -6.78 6.45 16.39
C GLY A 298 -6.49 5.17 17.18
N SER A 299 -5.73 4.18 16.68
CA SER A 299 -5.29 3.07 17.54
C SER A 299 -4.05 2.34 17.01
N LYS A 300 -2.89 2.58 17.66
CA LYS A 300 -1.73 1.67 17.82
C LYS A 300 -0.62 1.58 16.74
N GLY A 301 -0.54 2.47 15.75
CA GLY A 301 0.63 2.50 14.85
C GLY A 301 0.87 1.16 14.12
N TYR A 302 2.08 0.92 13.67
CA TYR A 302 2.48 -0.37 13.11
C TYR A 302 2.92 -1.30 14.25
N PRO A 303 2.51 -2.59 14.29
CA PRO A 303 2.91 -3.50 15.35
C PRO A 303 4.43 -3.52 15.52
N GLY A 304 4.93 -3.34 16.74
CA GLY A 304 6.38 -3.35 17.02
C GLY A 304 7.14 -2.04 16.74
N LEU A 305 6.55 -1.03 16.07
CA LEU A 305 7.27 0.21 15.70
C LEU A 305 6.74 1.50 16.39
N GLY A 306 5.72 1.40 17.24
CA GLY A 306 5.12 2.58 17.88
C GLY A 306 4.54 3.57 16.86
N SER A 307 4.23 4.81 17.28
CA SER A 307 3.71 5.85 16.38
C SER A 307 4.79 6.55 15.57
N GLU A 308 5.96 6.80 16.17
CA GLU A 308 7.08 7.49 15.52
C GLU A 308 7.70 6.61 14.44
N GLY A 309 8.04 5.36 14.77
CA GLY A 309 8.59 4.40 13.80
C GLY A 309 7.59 4.07 12.68
N ALA A 310 6.28 4.07 12.95
CA ALA A 310 5.27 3.94 11.88
C ALA A 310 5.23 5.14 10.93
N SER A 311 5.45 6.36 11.44
CA SER A 311 5.55 7.56 10.61
C SER A 311 6.82 7.56 9.77
N GLU A 312 7.94 7.12 10.35
CA GLU A 312 9.21 6.95 9.64
C GLU A 312 9.11 5.90 8.53
N MET A 313 8.58 4.72 8.86
CA MET A 313 8.31 3.64 7.91
C MET A 313 7.45 4.13 6.73
N LEU A 314 6.39 4.90 7.03
CA LEU A 314 5.53 5.48 6.00
C LEU A 314 6.30 6.48 5.12
N GLY A 315 7.14 7.34 5.70
CA GLY A 315 7.98 8.28 4.97
C GLY A 315 8.94 7.58 4.00
N MET A 316 9.62 6.52 4.45
CA MET A 316 10.50 5.72 3.61
C MET A 316 9.74 5.03 2.46
N VAL A 317 8.58 4.43 2.75
CA VAL A 317 7.75 3.80 1.71
C VAL A 317 7.28 4.82 0.67
N GLN A 318 6.84 6.01 1.09
CA GLN A 318 6.43 7.07 0.16
C GLN A 318 7.58 7.52 -0.74
N ARG A 319 8.79 7.66 -0.19
CA ARG A 319 9.99 8.00 -0.96
C ARG A 319 10.30 6.93 -2.00
N ILE A 320 10.29 5.65 -1.61
CA ILE A 320 10.58 4.53 -2.52
C ILE A 320 9.55 4.49 -3.66
N LEU A 321 8.26 4.63 -3.37
CA LEU A 321 7.20 4.64 -4.40
C LEU A 321 7.36 5.77 -5.42
N CYS A 322 7.85 6.94 -5.01
CA CYS A 322 7.97 8.10 -5.88
C CYS A 322 9.25 8.08 -6.73
N GLU A 323 10.35 7.57 -6.19
CA GLU A 323 11.69 7.80 -6.76
C GLU A 323 12.37 6.54 -7.28
N ALA A 324 12.06 5.37 -6.72
CA ALA A 324 12.91 4.20 -6.88
C ALA A 324 12.79 3.54 -8.26
N ALA A 325 11.66 3.71 -8.94
CA ALA A 325 11.47 3.22 -10.31
C ALA A 325 12.47 3.81 -11.31
N TYR A 326 12.97 5.04 -11.09
CA TYR A 326 13.96 5.68 -11.97
C TYR A 326 15.32 4.96 -11.96
N VAL A 327 15.65 4.28 -10.86
CA VAL A 327 16.91 3.53 -10.66
C VAL A 327 16.68 2.01 -10.64
N ASN A 328 15.60 1.57 -11.30
CA ASN A 328 15.22 0.17 -11.45
C ASN A 328 14.98 -0.60 -10.14
N ILE A 329 14.44 0.08 -9.13
CA ILE A 329 13.97 -0.53 -7.88
C ILE A 329 12.45 -0.60 -7.91
N SER A 330 11.89 -1.80 -7.70
CA SER A 330 10.45 -2.05 -7.61
C SER A 330 10.05 -2.40 -6.19
N LEU A 331 8.86 -1.97 -5.79
CA LEU A 331 8.33 -2.18 -4.44
C LEU A 331 6.99 -2.92 -4.52
N ILE A 332 6.87 -4.04 -3.82
CA ILE A 332 5.63 -4.78 -3.62
C ILE A 332 5.24 -4.66 -2.15
N LEU A 333 4.13 -3.97 -1.88
CA LEU A 333 3.53 -3.84 -0.57
C LEU A 333 2.39 -4.85 -0.43
N ILE A 334 2.42 -5.69 0.61
CA ILE A 334 1.39 -6.70 0.85
C ILE A 334 0.61 -6.33 2.10
N GLY A 335 -0.69 -6.04 1.93
CA GLY A 335 -1.55 -5.59 3.03
C GLY A 335 -2.88 -6.33 3.09
N GLN A 336 -3.68 -5.99 4.10
CA GLN A 336 -5.03 -6.54 4.27
C GLN A 336 -6.13 -5.69 3.63
N SER A 337 -5.89 -4.38 3.52
CA SER A 337 -6.88 -3.38 3.16
C SER A 337 -6.30 -2.40 2.14
N PRO A 338 -7.02 -2.12 1.04
CA PRO A 338 -6.60 -1.15 0.02
C PRO A 338 -7.00 0.28 0.37
N LEU A 339 -7.62 0.49 1.54
CA LEU A 339 -8.16 1.79 1.92
C LEU A 339 -7.04 2.70 2.43
N THR A 340 -7.07 3.97 2.00
CA THR A 340 -6.13 5.03 2.42
C THR A 340 -5.98 5.11 3.95
N ALA A 341 -7.09 5.02 4.67
CA ALA A 341 -7.11 5.04 6.13
C ALA A 341 -6.38 3.83 6.78
N SER A 342 -6.27 2.71 6.06
CA SER A 342 -5.59 1.49 6.55
C SER A 342 -4.14 1.39 6.10
N THR A 343 -3.75 2.07 5.01
CA THR A 343 -2.37 2.06 4.49
C THR A 343 -1.57 3.26 4.98
N GLY A 344 -2.23 4.36 5.34
CA GLY A 344 -1.59 5.64 5.64
C GLY A 344 -1.12 6.40 4.39
N LEU A 345 -1.24 5.82 3.19
CA LEU A 345 -0.85 6.46 1.94
C LEU A 345 -1.91 7.47 1.48
N GLN A 346 -1.44 8.65 1.09
CA GLN A 346 -2.27 9.64 0.43
C GLN A 346 -2.53 9.26 -1.03
N ARG A 347 -3.67 9.69 -1.58
CA ARG A 347 -4.07 9.36 -2.96
C ARG A 347 -2.99 9.66 -4.02
N PRO A 348 -2.28 10.81 -4.00
CA PRO A 348 -1.26 11.08 -5.02
C PRO A 348 -0.10 10.07 -4.98
N ILE A 349 0.24 9.56 -3.80
CA ILE A 349 1.30 8.54 -3.68
C ILE A 349 0.78 7.17 -4.14
N MET A 350 -0.50 6.89 -3.92
CA MET A 350 -1.12 5.67 -4.42
C MET A 350 -1.08 5.59 -5.95
N GLU A 351 -1.17 6.72 -6.66
CA GLU A 351 -1.05 6.75 -8.13
C GLU A 351 0.32 6.30 -8.65
N CYS A 352 1.34 6.23 -7.78
CA CYS A 352 2.67 5.69 -8.12
C CYS A 352 2.74 4.16 -8.14
N ALA A 353 1.66 3.44 -7.81
CA ALA A 353 1.64 1.99 -7.77
C ALA A 353 0.39 1.38 -8.41
N THR A 354 0.54 0.16 -8.93
CA THR A 354 -0.57 -0.68 -9.38
C THR A 354 -1.22 -1.37 -8.19
N PHE A 355 -2.53 -1.24 -8.03
CA PHE A 355 -3.27 -1.93 -6.98
C PHE A 355 -3.81 -3.25 -7.47
N ILE A 356 -3.62 -4.28 -6.66
CA ILE A 356 -4.16 -5.62 -6.91
C ILE A 356 -4.96 -6.03 -5.68
N CYS A 357 -6.28 -5.99 -5.79
CA CYS A 357 -7.19 -6.40 -4.72
C CYS A 357 -7.72 -7.81 -4.98
N LEU A 358 -7.61 -8.72 -4.02
CA LEU A 358 -8.03 -10.11 -4.22
C LEU A 358 -9.37 -10.42 -3.54
N ASN A 359 -10.17 -11.25 -4.20
CA ASN A 359 -11.36 -11.91 -3.65
C ASN A 359 -12.29 -10.94 -2.88
N LYS A 360 -12.62 -11.24 -1.62
CA LYS A 360 -13.57 -10.46 -0.80
C LYS A 360 -13.17 -8.99 -0.63
N THR A 361 -11.89 -8.65 -0.76
CA THR A 361 -11.42 -7.26 -0.69
C THR A 361 -11.88 -6.44 -1.89
N VAL A 362 -12.04 -7.05 -3.06
CA VAL A 362 -12.61 -6.40 -4.25
C VAL A 362 -13.99 -5.83 -3.93
N LYS A 363 -14.89 -6.65 -3.36
CA LYS A 363 -16.24 -6.21 -2.97
C LYS A 363 -16.19 -5.07 -1.95
N ARG A 364 -15.25 -5.12 -1.00
CA ARG A 364 -15.08 -4.05 0.00
C ARG A 364 -14.68 -2.74 -0.67
N TRP A 365 -13.69 -2.76 -1.55
CA TRP A 365 -13.19 -1.55 -2.19
C TRP A 365 -14.20 -0.95 -3.19
N LEU A 366 -14.91 -1.79 -3.96
CA LEU A 366 -15.98 -1.35 -4.87
C LEU A 366 -17.15 -0.65 -4.15
N ASN A 367 -17.32 -0.87 -2.85
CA ASN A 367 -18.30 -0.18 -2.01
C ASN A 367 -17.74 1.09 -1.34
N ASP A 368 -16.43 1.31 -1.41
CA ASP A 368 -15.79 2.45 -0.77
C ASP A 368 -15.85 3.70 -1.66
N LYS A 369 -15.87 4.87 -1.02
CA LYS A 369 -15.83 6.17 -1.70
C LYS A 369 -14.48 6.45 -2.38
N ASP A 370 -13.42 5.77 -1.94
CA ASP A 370 -12.05 5.93 -2.43
C ASP A 370 -11.75 5.09 -3.69
N PHE A 371 -12.72 4.35 -4.23
CA PHE A 371 -12.54 3.65 -5.50
C PHE A 371 -12.36 4.67 -6.66
N PRO A 372 -11.32 4.52 -7.50
CA PRO A 372 -10.92 5.54 -8.49
C PRO A 372 -11.94 5.80 -9.60
N LEU A 373 -12.81 4.83 -9.94
CA LEU A 373 -13.78 4.97 -11.03
C LEU A 373 -15.23 4.79 -10.54
N PRO A 374 -15.80 5.76 -9.80
CA PRO A 374 -17.10 5.60 -9.14
C PRO A 374 -18.25 5.29 -10.09
N GLU A 375 -18.16 5.75 -11.34
CA GLU A 375 -19.18 5.64 -12.38
C GLU A 375 -19.33 4.18 -12.87
N SER A 376 -18.21 3.46 -12.94
CA SER A 376 -18.15 2.07 -13.40
C SER A 376 -18.32 1.04 -12.29
N LYS A 377 -18.54 1.47 -11.04
CA LYS A 377 -18.72 0.57 -9.87
C LYS A 377 -19.78 -0.50 -10.11
N THR A 378 -20.90 -0.13 -10.72
CA THR A 378 -22.02 -1.06 -10.94
C THR A 378 -21.63 -2.19 -11.90
N LEU A 379 -20.86 -1.87 -12.95
CA LEU A 379 -20.35 -2.84 -13.90
C LEU A 379 -19.37 -3.82 -13.24
N PHE A 380 -18.36 -3.30 -12.52
CA PHE A 380 -17.38 -4.14 -11.83
C PHE A 380 -18.02 -5.01 -10.73
N LYS A 381 -19.03 -4.49 -10.03
CA LYS A 381 -19.80 -5.29 -9.06
C LYS A 381 -20.52 -6.45 -9.73
N LYS A 382 -21.09 -6.24 -10.91
CA LYS A 382 -21.76 -7.29 -11.68
C LYS A 382 -20.76 -8.39 -12.07
N GLN A 383 -19.64 -8.00 -12.71
CA GLN A 383 -18.57 -8.93 -13.11
C GLN A 383 -18.00 -9.71 -11.91
N TYR A 384 -17.71 -9.02 -10.80
CA TYR A 384 -17.24 -9.68 -9.57
C TYR A 384 -18.24 -10.72 -9.07
N ASN A 385 -19.54 -10.39 -9.03
CA ASN A 385 -20.57 -11.30 -8.52
C ASN A 385 -20.80 -12.51 -9.44
N GLU A 386 -20.57 -12.37 -10.75
CA GLU A 386 -20.61 -13.48 -11.71
C GLU A 386 -19.44 -14.44 -11.45
N LEU A 387 -18.20 -13.95 -11.47
CA LEU A 387 -17.02 -14.77 -11.21
C LEU A 387 -17.00 -15.40 -9.82
N ALA A 388 -17.51 -14.68 -8.80
CA ALA A 388 -17.57 -15.19 -7.44
C ALA A 388 -18.59 -16.31 -7.28
N ARG A 389 -19.68 -16.30 -8.08
CA ARG A 389 -20.67 -17.37 -8.12
C ARG A 389 -20.07 -18.66 -8.66
N ASP A 390 -19.19 -18.52 -9.65
CA ASP A 390 -18.45 -19.62 -10.27
C ASP A 390 -17.25 -20.10 -9.42
N LYS A 391 -17.12 -19.58 -8.19
CA LYS A 391 -16.04 -19.89 -7.24
C LYS A 391 -14.63 -19.66 -7.80
N LYS A 392 -14.49 -18.74 -8.75
CA LYS A 392 -13.19 -18.34 -9.31
C LYS A 392 -12.41 -17.49 -8.31
N ARG A 393 -11.08 -17.55 -8.37
CA ARG A 393 -10.19 -16.61 -7.67
C ARG A 393 -10.13 -15.33 -8.50
N ILE A 394 -10.33 -14.17 -7.87
CA ILE A 394 -10.55 -12.91 -8.59
C ILE A 394 -9.54 -11.87 -8.12
N ALA A 395 -8.96 -11.12 -9.07
CA ALA A 395 -8.19 -9.93 -8.83
C ALA A 395 -8.87 -8.72 -9.49
N LEU A 396 -9.04 -7.64 -8.74
CA LEU A 396 -9.29 -6.31 -9.31
C LEU A 396 -7.94 -5.61 -9.41
N VAL A 397 -7.52 -5.32 -10.63
CA VAL A 397 -6.28 -4.62 -10.95
C VAL A 397 -6.61 -3.18 -11.31
N VAL A 398 -5.99 -2.23 -10.61
CA VAL A 398 -6.03 -0.81 -10.96
C VAL A 398 -4.61 -0.41 -11.35
N PRO A 399 -4.30 -0.30 -12.65
CA PRO A 399 -2.97 0.09 -13.10
C PRO A 399 -2.64 1.54 -12.71
N MET A 400 -1.36 1.91 -12.76
CA MET A 400 -0.93 3.30 -12.54
C MET A 400 -1.55 4.26 -13.57
N VAL A 401 -1.72 3.79 -14.81
CA VAL A 401 -2.38 4.51 -15.90
C VAL A 401 -3.32 3.54 -16.61
N GLY A 402 -4.59 3.92 -16.75
CA GLY A 402 -5.61 3.14 -17.43
C GLY A 402 -6.82 2.87 -16.55
N ASP A 403 -7.77 2.12 -17.11
CA ASP A 403 -9.00 1.77 -16.41
C ASP A 403 -8.80 0.54 -15.51
N PRO A 404 -9.50 0.45 -14.36
CA PRO A 404 -9.56 -0.76 -13.57
C PRO A 404 -10.07 -1.97 -14.38
N VAL A 405 -9.51 -3.15 -14.14
CA VAL A 405 -9.93 -4.41 -14.78
C VAL A 405 -10.10 -5.51 -13.74
N ILE A 406 -11.12 -6.35 -13.91
CA ILE A 406 -11.28 -7.58 -13.11
C ILE A 406 -10.73 -8.76 -13.91
N HIS A 407 -9.77 -9.47 -13.32
CA HIS A 407 -9.17 -10.68 -13.87
C HIS A 407 -9.48 -11.90 -13.01
N GLU A 408 -9.57 -13.06 -13.65
CA GLU A 408 -9.44 -14.35 -12.97
C GLU A 408 -7.96 -14.56 -12.60
N ILE A 409 -7.69 -15.02 -11.37
CA ILE A 409 -6.34 -15.42 -10.96
C ILE A 409 -6.15 -16.86 -11.43
N PRO A 410 -5.19 -17.13 -12.33
CA PRO A 410 -4.93 -18.48 -12.80
C PRO A 410 -4.42 -19.36 -11.65
N ASN A 411 -4.42 -20.67 -11.86
CA ASN A 411 -3.79 -21.57 -10.89
C ASN A 411 -2.28 -21.36 -10.94
N LEU A 412 -1.71 -20.83 -9.85
CA LEU A 412 -0.31 -20.42 -9.80
C LEU A 412 0.53 -21.61 -9.32
N ASP A 413 1.33 -22.16 -10.22
CA ASP A 413 2.21 -23.28 -9.93
C ASP A 413 3.64 -22.78 -9.65
N LEU A 414 4.02 -22.81 -8.38
CA LEU A 414 5.35 -22.40 -7.93
C LEU A 414 6.43 -23.45 -8.19
N SER A 415 6.05 -24.72 -8.40
CA SER A 415 7.01 -25.81 -8.60
C SER A 415 7.85 -25.62 -9.87
N ARG A 416 7.37 -24.77 -10.79
CA ARG A 416 8.07 -24.37 -12.01
C ARG A 416 9.31 -23.50 -11.76
N PHE A 417 9.41 -22.86 -10.60
CA PHE A 417 10.52 -21.96 -10.26
C PHE A 417 11.47 -22.54 -9.22
N THR A 418 11.11 -23.67 -8.63
CA THR A 418 12.04 -24.47 -7.84
C THR A 418 12.76 -25.40 -8.80
N GLU A 419 14.08 -25.57 -8.65
CA GLU A 419 14.74 -26.71 -9.30
C GLU A 419 13.91 -27.96 -8.97
N PRO A 420 13.75 -28.92 -9.92
CA PRO A 420 13.37 -30.25 -9.50
C PRO A 420 14.42 -30.60 -8.45
N GLN A 421 14.02 -30.64 -7.19
CA GLN A 421 14.74 -31.49 -6.28
C GLN A 421 14.65 -32.82 -6.99
N ASP A 422 15.78 -33.30 -7.51
CA ASP A 422 16.01 -34.72 -7.60
C ASP A 422 15.55 -35.20 -6.23
N LYS A 423 14.32 -35.74 -6.20
CA LYS A 423 13.88 -36.46 -5.03
C LYS A 423 14.97 -37.50 -4.91
N PRO A 424 15.79 -37.54 -3.83
CA PRO A 424 16.31 -38.84 -3.47
C PRO A 424 15.05 -39.69 -3.38
N THR A 425 14.96 -40.65 -4.28
CA THR A 425 13.83 -41.56 -4.40
C THR A 425 13.64 -42.13 -3.02
N THR A 426 12.73 -41.56 -2.24
CA THR A 426 12.30 -42.12 -0.98
C THR A 426 11.31 -43.20 -1.37
N GLU A 427 11.87 -44.26 -1.98
CA GLU A 427 11.46 -45.59 -1.55
C GLU A 427 11.50 -45.55 -0.03
N ARG A 428 10.40 -45.97 0.59
CA ARG A 428 10.34 -46.17 2.02
C ARG A 428 11.42 -47.19 2.36
N THR A 429 12.61 -46.73 2.67
CA THR A 429 13.64 -47.52 3.30
C THR A 429 13.08 -47.88 4.66
N THR A 430 12.89 -49.19 4.82
CA THR A 430 12.51 -49.76 6.10
C THR A 430 13.62 -49.48 7.10
N LYS A 431 13.35 -49.60 8.41
CA LYS A 431 14.37 -49.30 9.45
C LYS A 431 15.68 -50.07 9.25
N ASP A 432 15.65 -51.23 8.58
CA ASP A 432 16.82 -52.04 8.29
C ASP A 432 17.69 -51.41 7.18
N ASP A 433 17.07 -50.74 6.20
CA ASP A 433 17.80 -50.14 5.07
C ASP A 433 18.59 -48.88 5.49
N SER A 434 18.08 -48.10 6.44
CA SER A 434 18.80 -46.92 6.97
C SER A 434 20.02 -47.30 7.80
N PHE A 435 19.98 -48.43 8.50
CA PHE A 435 21.13 -48.90 9.27
C PHE A 435 22.21 -49.47 8.35
N GLN A 436 21.81 -50.22 7.31
CA GLN A 436 22.73 -50.73 6.29
C GLN A 436 23.44 -49.59 5.53
N ALA A 437 22.69 -48.56 5.10
CA ALA A 437 23.27 -47.39 4.44
C ALA A 437 24.25 -46.62 5.34
N LEU A 438 24.01 -46.62 6.66
CA LEU A 438 24.91 -46.00 7.63
C LEU A 438 26.20 -46.81 7.82
N ILE A 439 26.14 -48.15 7.74
CA ILE A 439 27.34 -49.01 7.76
C ILE A 439 28.17 -48.81 6.50
N GLU A 440 27.54 -48.76 5.33
CA GLU A 440 28.22 -48.51 4.06
C GLU A 440 28.95 -47.17 4.08
N PHE A 441 28.27 -46.10 4.51
CA PHE A 441 28.91 -44.80 4.75
C PHE A 441 30.09 -44.89 5.71
N TYR A 442 29.96 -45.66 6.80
CA TYR A 442 31.03 -45.81 7.78
C TYR A 442 32.26 -46.47 7.16
N LEU A 443 32.09 -47.55 6.39
CA LEU A 443 33.18 -48.27 5.73
C LEU A 443 33.84 -47.43 4.64
N ASP A 444 33.05 -46.79 3.78
CA ASP A 444 33.55 -45.93 2.70
C ASP A 444 34.40 -44.78 3.27
N TYR A 445 33.98 -44.20 4.40
CA TYR A 445 34.73 -43.13 5.06
C TYR A 445 36.08 -43.63 5.62
N LEU A 446 36.12 -44.83 6.21
CA LEU A 446 37.39 -45.39 6.70
C LEU A 446 38.34 -45.68 5.53
N GLU A 447 37.83 -46.17 4.40
CA GLU A 447 38.62 -46.47 3.21
C GLU A 447 39.12 -45.19 2.51
N GLU A 448 38.28 -44.17 2.38
CA GLU A 448 38.64 -42.91 1.70
C GLU A 448 39.65 -42.08 2.48
N TYR A 449 39.55 -42.06 3.81
CA TYR A 449 40.35 -41.19 4.67
C TYR A 449 41.45 -41.91 5.46
N ASP A 450 41.63 -43.23 5.26
CA ASP A 450 42.64 -44.08 5.92
C ASP A 450 42.69 -43.83 7.45
N CYS A 451 41.54 -43.95 8.10
CA CYS A 451 41.38 -43.66 9.52
C CYS A 451 40.78 -44.83 10.30
N GLU A 452 40.99 -44.88 11.62
CA GLU A 452 40.50 -45.98 12.48
C GLU A 452 39.04 -45.79 12.93
N SER A 453 38.46 -44.60 12.77
CA SER A 453 37.09 -44.32 13.18
C SER A 453 36.51 -43.08 12.51
N VAL A 454 35.21 -43.11 12.18
CA VAL A 454 34.45 -41.94 11.73
C VAL A 454 34.10 -41.05 12.94
N PRO A 455 34.23 -39.71 12.84
CA PRO A 455 33.83 -38.81 13.91
C PRO A 455 32.35 -38.91 14.28
N ASP A 456 32.04 -38.98 15.58
CA ASP A 456 30.68 -39.16 16.10
C ASP A 456 29.66 -38.14 15.56
N GLN A 457 30.09 -36.89 15.35
CA GLN A 457 29.25 -35.83 14.82
C GLN A 457 28.80 -36.12 13.37
N LEU A 458 29.68 -36.67 12.54
CA LEU A 458 29.36 -37.04 11.15
C LEU A 458 28.35 -38.18 11.11
N ILE A 459 28.46 -39.14 12.02
CA ILE A 459 27.50 -40.26 12.15
C ILE A 459 26.12 -39.73 12.57
N ALA A 460 26.10 -38.79 13.52
CA ALA A 460 24.85 -38.16 13.98
C ALA A 460 24.17 -37.34 12.88
N ASP A 461 24.95 -36.58 12.11
CA ASP A 461 24.45 -35.75 11.01
C ASP A 461 23.92 -36.62 9.86
N TYR A 462 24.65 -37.68 9.48
CA TYR A 462 24.22 -38.61 8.43
C TYR A 462 22.98 -39.42 8.85
N TRP A 463 22.88 -39.82 10.12
CA TRP A 463 21.67 -40.47 10.64
C TRP A 463 20.45 -39.53 10.62
N LEU A 464 20.65 -38.25 10.95
CA LEU A 464 19.60 -37.23 10.87
C LEU A 464 19.14 -37.04 9.42
N GLU A 465 20.05 -37.09 8.46
CA GLU A 465 19.75 -37.04 7.03
C GLU A 465 18.93 -38.26 6.58
N LEU A 466 19.36 -39.47 6.94
CA LEU A 466 18.69 -40.71 6.55
C LEU A 466 17.30 -40.88 7.18
N THR A 467 17.14 -40.48 8.46
CA THR A 467 15.95 -40.85 9.25
C THR A 467 15.08 -39.67 9.66
N GLY A 468 15.58 -38.43 9.52
CA GLY A 468 14.93 -37.22 10.01
C GLY A 468 14.88 -37.12 11.55
N LYS A 469 15.63 -37.96 12.28
CA LYS A 469 15.58 -38.03 13.75
C LYS A 469 16.91 -37.61 14.38
N LEU A 470 16.81 -36.70 15.34
CA LEU A 470 17.95 -36.30 16.17
C LEU A 470 18.26 -37.41 17.20
N LEU A 471 19.52 -37.81 17.31
CA LEU A 471 19.98 -38.75 18.33
C LEU A 471 20.31 -38.03 19.64
N THR A 472 20.03 -38.67 20.76
CA THR A 472 20.60 -38.29 22.06
C THR A 472 22.03 -38.82 22.17
N GLY A 473 22.85 -38.26 23.07
CA GLY A 473 24.23 -38.73 23.28
C GLY A 473 24.31 -40.24 23.56
N ASP A 474 23.44 -40.76 24.43
CA ASP A 474 23.34 -42.20 24.70
C ASP A 474 22.88 -43.01 23.47
N GLY A 475 22.00 -42.42 22.65
CA GLY A 475 21.52 -43.04 21.41
C GLY A 475 22.58 -43.12 20.32
N LEU A 476 23.45 -42.10 20.23
CA LEU A 476 24.60 -42.09 19.33
C LEU A 476 25.64 -43.13 19.74
N ASN A 477 25.98 -43.21 21.03
CA ASN A 477 26.90 -44.21 21.54
C ASN A 477 26.41 -45.64 21.25
N TYR A 478 25.12 -45.91 21.49
CA TYR A 478 24.53 -47.21 21.19
C TYR A 478 24.56 -47.55 19.68
N LEU A 479 24.31 -46.55 18.83
CA LEU A 479 24.36 -46.72 17.38
C LEU A 479 25.79 -47.03 16.90
N ILE A 480 26.80 -46.34 17.44
CA ILE A 480 28.21 -46.58 17.11
C ILE A 480 28.64 -47.98 17.57
N GLU A 481 28.24 -48.42 18.77
CA GLU A 481 28.50 -49.79 19.24
C GLU A 481 27.88 -50.83 18.32
N MET A 482 26.66 -50.58 17.82
CA MET A 482 26.00 -51.47 16.87
C MET A 482 26.74 -51.54 15.53
N ILE A 483 27.17 -50.39 14.98
CA ILE A 483 27.94 -50.35 13.73
C ILE A 483 29.24 -51.15 13.88
N LYS A 484 29.99 -50.92 14.96
CA LYS A 484 31.27 -51.62 15.21
C LYS A 484 31.08 -53.13 15.33
N LYS A 485 30.01 -53.56 16.01
CA LYS A 485 29.69 -54.98 16.17
C LYS A 485 29.29 -55.67 14.86
N GLU A 486 28.74 -54.93 13.90
CA GLU A 486 28.35 -55.48 12.59
C GLU A 486 29.52 -55.49 11.59
N ILE A 487 30.54 -54.65 11.81
CA ILE A 487 31.75 -54.58 10.99
C ILE A 487 32.83 -55.59 11.45
N GLU A 488 32.85 -55.96 12.73
CA GLU A 488 33.65 -57.07 13.29
C GLU A 488 33.12 -58.46 12.90
#